data_AF-A0A7C1G0F7-F1
#
_entry.id   AF-A0A7C1G0F7-F1
#
_cell.length_a   1.000
_cell.length_b   1.000
_cell.length_c   1.000
_cell.angle_alpha   90.00
_cell.angle_beta   90.00
_cell.angle_gamma   90.00
#
_symmetry.space_group_name_H-M   'P 1'
#
loop_
_entity.id
_entity.type
_entity.pdbx_description
1 polymer ?
#
loop_
_entity_poly.entity_id
_entity_poly.type
_entity_poly.pdbx_seq_one_letter_code
_entity_poly.pdbx_strand_id
1 'polypeptide(L)'
;MTKRFLLELIVGIIGLIAVLLFGDAGTAVITLLVVHPFIGKKKADERESQLFNKVGNVTAALTLLAAIGIYFASDIVVNGYQIGAHWLMLLVFSFLMVHGASGLVIFRRG
;
A
#
# COMPACT_ATOMS: atom_id res chain seq x y z
N MET A 1 -10.05 2.90 13.07
CA MET A 1 -8.95 3.12 12.12
C MET A 1 -8.21 1.83 11.76
N THR A 2 -7.83 0.98 12.72
CA THR A 2 -7.09 -0.29 12.49
C THR A 2 -7.63 -1.19 11.38
N LYS A 3 -8.96 -1.35 11.28
CA LYS A 3 -9.59 -2.16 10.21
C LYS A 3 -9.32 -1.62 8.80
N ARG A 4 -9.21 -0.29 8.62
CA ARG A 4 -8.86 0.34 7.33
C ARG A 4 -7.42 0.00 6.94
N PHE A 5 -6.49 0.18 7.88
CA PHE A 5 -5.09 -0.16 7.68
C PHE A 5 -4.87 -1.65 7.40
N LEU A 6 -5.65 -2.52 8.05
CA LEU A 6 -5.62 -3.96 7.76
C LEU A 6 -6.08 -4.25 6.33
N LEU A 7 -7.16 -3.63 5.86
CA LEU A 7 -7.61 -3.76 4.48
C LEU A 7 -6.51 -3.30 3.50
N GLU A 8 -5.95 -2.11 3.70
CA GLU A 8 -4.89 -1.56 2.84
C GLU A 8 -3.67 -2.47 2.80
N LEU A 9 -3.25 -3.02 3.94
CA LEU A 9 -2.13 -3.96 4.02
C LEU A 9 -2.39 -5.22 3.20
N ILE A 10 -3.56 -5.84 3.38
CA ILE A 10 -3.94 -7.06 2.67
C ILE A 10 -4.02 -6.80 1.16
N VAL A 11 -4.68 -5.71 0.75
CA VAL A 11 -4.80 -5.33 -0.66
C VAL A 11 -3.43 -5.02 -1.27
N GLY A 12 -2.56 -4.32 -0.54
CA GLY A 12 -1.19 -4.03 -0.97
C GLY A 12 -0.35 -5.28 -1.18
N ILE A 13 -0.37 -6.23 -0.24
CA ILE A 13 0.37 -7.50 -0.35
C ILE A 13 -0.15 -8.32 -1.53
N ILE A 14 -1.48 -8.53 -1.60
CA ILE A 14 -2.08 -9.33 -2.68
C ILE A 14 -1.82 -8.66 -4.02
N GLY A 15 -1.93 -7.33 -4.11
CA GLY A 15 -1.72 -6.59 -5.34
C GLY A 15 -0.28 -6.64 -5.84
N LEU A 16 0.71 -6.52 -4.95
CA LEU A 16 2.12 -6.70 -5.31
C LEU A 16 2.38 -8.08 -5.90
N ILE A 17 1.92 -9.12 -5.21
CA ILE A 17 2.07 -10.51 -5.67
C ILE A 17 1.35 -10.70 -7.01
N ALA A 18 0.13 -10.20 -7.15
CA ALA A 18 -0.66 -10.35 -8.35
C ALA A 18 -0.04 -9.64 -9.56
N VAL A 19 0.50 -8.43 -9.40
CA VAL A 19 1.17 -7.72 -10.52
C VAL A 19 2.46 -8.44 -10.92
N LEU A 20 3.23 -8.96 -9.96
CA LEU A 20 4.46 -9.73 -10.29
C LEU A 20 4.16 -11.07 -10.98
N LEU A 21 2.99 -11.66 -10.74
CA LEU A 21 2.60 -12.94 -11.35
C LEU A 21 1.73 -12.80 -12.60
N PHE A 22 1.00 -11.71 -12.75
CA PHE A 22 -0.03 -11.58 -13.81
C PHE A 22 0.04 -10.24 -14.56
N GLY A 23 1.04 -9.40 -14.30
CA GLY A 23 1.21 -8.10 -14.94
C GLY A 23 -0.02 -7.21 -14.76
N ASP A 24 -0.54 -6.69 -15.88
CA ASP A 24 -1.70 -5.79 -15.88
C ASP A 24 -2.98 -6.45 -15.35
N ALA A 25 -3.16 -7.76 -15.54
CA ALA A 25 -4.32 -8.46 -14.99
C ALA A 25 -4.30 -8.47 -13.44
N GLY A 26 -3.11 -8.46 -12.83
CA GLY A 26 -2.93 -8.38 -11.39
C GLY A 26 -3.40 -7.05 -10.78
N THR A 27 -3.51 -6.00 -11.60
CA THR A 27 -3.96 -4.67 -11.15
C THR A 27 -5.41 -4.67 -10.67
N ALA A 28 -6.22 -5.65 -11.11
CA ALA A 28 -7.61 -5.82 -10.72
C ALA A 28 -7.81 -5.93 -9.20
N VAL A 29 -6.78 -6.31 -8.43
CA VAL A 29 -6.80 -6.35 -6.96
C VAL A 29 -7.16 -4.97 -6.35
N ILE A 30 -6.87 -3.87 -7.04
CA ILE A 30 -7.22 -2.51 -6.59
C ILE A 30 -8.73 -2.35 -6.36
N THR A 31 -9.57 -3.12 -7.06
CA THR A 31 -11.03 -3.08 -6.93
C THR A 31 -11.50 -3.49 -5.53
N LEU A 32 -10.69 -4.25 -4.78
CA LEU A 32 -10.98 -4.58 -3.38
C LEU A 32 -11.05 -3.33 -2.49
N LEU A 33 -10.48 -2.19 -2.90
CA LEU A 33 -10.62 -0.92 -2.18
C LEU A 33 -12.02 -0.30 -2.31
N VAL A 34 -12.93 -0.85 -3.14
CA VAL A 34 -14.31 -0.35 -3.24
C VAL A 34 -15.03 -0.37 -1.89
N VAL A 35 -14.66 -1.29 -0.99
CA VAL A 35 -15.25 -1.37 0.36
C VAL A 35 -14.62 -0.38 1.35
N HIS A 36 -13.49 0.24 1.01
CA HIS A 36 -12.70 1.10 1.91
C HIS A 36 -13.51 2.23 2.55
N PRO A 37 -14.35 2.99 1.82
CA PRO A 37 -15.16 4.06 2.42
C PRO A 37 -16.12 3.56 3.50
N PHE A 38 -16.56 2.30 3.44
CA PHE A 38 -17.54 1.70 4.35
C PHE A 38 -16.91 1.10 5.61
N ILE A 39 -15.58 0.91 5.64
CA ILE A 39 -14.89 0.36 6.80
C ILE A 39 -14.51 1.48 7.76
N GLY A 40 -14.83 1.35 9.04
CA GLY A 40 -14.27 2.20 10.10
C GLY A 40 -14.63 3.68 10.01
N LYS A 41 -15.81 4.02 9.47
CA LYS A 41 -16.36 5.38 9.54
C LYS A 41 -16.54 5.79 11.01
N LYS A 42 -15.67 6.67 11.49
CA LYS A 42 -15.75 7.35 12.78
C LYS A 42 -15.13 8.73 12.59
N LYS A 43 -15.67 9.76 13.24
CA LYS A 43 -15.00 11.06 13.35
C LYS A 43 -13.74 10.87 14.19
N ALA A 44 -12.57 11.15 13.61
CA ALA A 44 -11.31 11.08 14.33
C ALA A 44 -11.30 12.15 15.43
N ASP A 45 -10.85 11.76 16.62
CA ASP A 45 -10.45 12.73 17.64
C ASP A 45 -9.09 13.36 17.30
N GLU A 46 -8.70 14.40 18.05
CA GLU A 46 -7.45 15.14 17.83
C GLU A 46 -6.22 14.22 17.88
N ARG A 47 -6.24 13.24 18.79
CA ARG A 47 -5.16 12.27 18.93
C ARG A 47 -5.09 11.33 17.73
N GLU A 48 -6.22 10.79 17.28
CA GLU A 48 -6.33 9.95 16.09
C GLU A 48 -5.85 10.72 14.84
N SER A 49 -6.11 12.02 14.75
CA SER A 49 -5.62 12.90 13.67
C SER A 49 -4.09 13.02 13.68
N GLN A 50 -3.49 13.27 14.85
CA GLN A 50 -2.03 13.36 14.99
C GLN A 50 -1.34 12.02 14.66
N LEU A 51 -1.91 10.90 15.10
CA LEU A 51 -1.42 9.58 14.73
C LEU A 51 -1.53 9.33 13.23
N PHE A 52 -2.63 9.76 12.60
CA PHE A 52 -2.80 9.65 11.14
C PHE A 52 -1.75 10.45 10.37
N ASN A 53 -1.42 11.67 10.81
CA ASN A 53 -0.33 12.46 10.22
C ASN A 53 1.03 11.77 10.37
N LYS A 54 1.29 11.17 11.53
CA LYS A 54 2.52 10.39 11.76
C LYS A 54 2.60 9.18 10.82
N VAL A 55 1.49 8.48 10.62
CA VAL A 55 1.38 7.38 9.63
C VAL A 55 1.67 7.89 8.23
N GLY A 56 1.09 9.03 7.84
CA GLY A 56 1.33 9.66 6.54
C GLY A 56 2.81 9.98 6.29
N ASN A 57 3.50 10.56 7.26
CA ASN A 57 4.93 10.87 7.14
C ASN A 57 5.80 9.63 6.96
N VAL A 58 5.56 8.58 7.76
CA VAL A 58 6.27 7.30 7.63
C VAL A 58 5.96 6.66 6.28
N THR A 59 4.71 6.73 5.85
CA THR A 59 4.28 6.17 4.56
C THR A 59 4.96 6.87 3.40
N ALA A 60 5.03 8.19 3.40
CA ALA A 60 5.71 8.95 2.35
C ALA A 60 7.18 8.56 2.23
N ALA A 61 7.90 8.50 3.36
CA ALA A 61 9.32 8.12 3.38
C ALA A 61 9.54 6.70 2.85
N LEU A 62 8.78 5.72 3.33
CA LEU A 62 8.91 4.33 2.93
C LEU A 62 8.44 4.07 1.49
N THR A 63 7.42 4.79 1.02
CA THR A 63 6.97 4.72 -0.38
C THR A 63 8.02 5.30 -1.33
N LEU A 64 8.71 6.37 -0.93
CA LEU A 64 9.83 6.91 -1.71
C LEU A 64 10.98 5.90 -1.82
N LEU A 65 11.31 5.20 -0.73
CA LEU A 65 12.29 4.12 -0.76
C LEU A 65 11.83 2.96 -1.68
N ALA A 66 10.54 2.62 -1.66
CA ALA A 66 9.98 1.63 -2.57
C ALA A 66 10.10 2.07 -4.04
N ALA A 67 9.83 3.35 -4.35
CA ALA A 67 10.00 3.89 -5.70
C ALA A 67 11.44 3.78 -6.19
N ILE A 68 12.42 4.08 -5.34
CA ILE A 68 13.86 3.90 -5.64
C ILE A 68 14.17 2.41 -5.89
N GLY A 69 13.63 1.52 -5.07
CA GLY A 69 13.79 0.07 -5.25
C GLY A 69 13.22 -0.42 -6.59
N ILE A 70 12.01 0.02 -6.95
CA ILE A 70 11.37 -0.28 -8.23
C ILE A 70 12.20 0.26 -9.39
N TYR A 71 12.73 1.48 -9.28
CA TYR A 71 13.59 2.07 -10.29
C TYR A 71 14.84 1.23 -10.56
N PHE A 72 15.57 0.83 -9.51
CA PHE A 72 16.75 -0.03 -9.67
C PHE A 72 16.43 -1.44 -10.16
N ALA A 73 15.21 -1.92 -9.89
CA ALA A 73 14.73 -3.21 -10.34
C ALA A 73 14.03 -3.15 -11.72
N SER A 74 14.02 -2.00 -12.40
CA SER A 74 13.17 -1.77 -13.59
C SER A 74 13.43 -2.71 -14.76
N ASP A 75 14.67 -3.20 -14.92
CA ASP A 75 15.04 -4.16 -15.97
C ASP A 75 14.79 -5.63 -15.60
N ILE A 76 14.41 -5.92 -14.35
CA ILE A 76 14.15 -7.28 -13.89
C ILE A 76 12.80 -7.76 -14.45
N VAL A 77 12.78 -9.01 -14.91
CA VAL A 77 11.58 -9.71 -15.39
C VAL A 77 11.17 -10.77 -14.39
N VAL A 78 9.92 -10.72 -13.94
CA VAL A 78 9.32 -11.69 -13.01
C VAL A 78 8.08 -12.29 -13.67
N ASN A 79 8.04 -13.62 -13.76
CA ASN A 79 6.96 -14.36 -14.42
C ASN A 79 6.58 -13.87 -15.83
N GLY A 80 7.56 -13.39 -16.60
CA GLY A 80 7.37 -12.84 -17.95
C GLY A 80 6.98 -11.35 -18.00
N TYR A 81 6.84 -10.69 -16.84
CA TYR A 81 6.48 -9.27 -16.74
C TYR A 81 7.67 -8.43 -16.25
N GLN A 82 8.01 -7.39 -17.01
CA GLN A 82 9.09 -6.47 -16.64
C GLN A 82 8.62 -5.51 -15.54
N ILE A 83 9.40 -5.37 -14.46
CA ILE A 83 9.07 -4.51 -13.33
C ILE A 83 8.86 -3.05 -13.78
N GLY A 84 9.74 -2.54 -14.64
CA GLY A 84 9.65 -1.17 -15.15
C GLY A 84 8.36 -0.89 -15.94
N ALA A 85 7.77 -1.89 -16.61
CA ALA A 85 6.52 -1.72 -17.34
C ALA A 85 5.31 -1.56 -16.41
N HIS A 86 5.37 -2.13 -15.20
CA HIS A 86 4.27 -2.10 -14.22
C HIS A 86 4.60 -1.23 -12.99
N TRP A 87 5.58 -0.34 -13.09
CA TRP A 87 6.14 0.42 -11.98
C TRP A 87 5.09 1.16 -11.15
N LEU A 88 4.09 1.76 -11.80
CA LEU A 88 3.08 2.58 -11.13
C LEU A 88 2.23 1.72 -10.19
N MET A 89 1.77 0.56 -10.66
CA MET A 89 0.92 -0.31 -9.86
C MET A 89 1.71 -1.00 -8.76
N LEU A 90 2.97 -1.36 -9.03
CA LEU A 90 3.89 -1.83 -7.98
C LEU A 90 4.09 -0.75 -6.90
N LEU A 91 4.21 0.53 -7.28
CA LEU A 91 4.33 1.63 -6.33
C LEU A 91 3.04 1.87 -5.54
N VAL A 92 1.88 1.83 -6.18
CA VAL A 92 0.56 1.97 -5.53
C VAL A 92 0.34 0.85 -4.50
N PHE A 93 0.60 -0.41 -4.87
CA PHE A 93 0.45 -1.51 -3.92
C PHE A 93 1.52 -1.48 -2.82
N SER A 94 2.74 -1.00 -3.12
CA SER A 94 3.76 -0.72 -2.10
C SER A 94 3.29 0.35 -1.11
N PHE A 95 2.70 1.44 -1.60
CA PHE A 95 2.12 2.50 -0.76
C PHE A 95 1.04 1.93 0.17
N LEU A 96 0.10 1.12 -0.36
CA LEU A 96 -0.97 0.52 0.43
C LEU A 96 -0.42 -0.44 1.51
N MET A 97 0.55 -1.27 1.15
CA MET A 97 1.23 -2.17 2.08
C MET A 97 1.92 -1.38 3.21
N VAL A 98 2.68 -0.35 2.84
CA VAL A 98 3.41 0.49 3.79
C VAL A 98 2.46 1.30 4.68
N HIS A 99 1.44 1.93 4.11
CA HIS A 99 0.46 2.73 4.85
C HIS A 99 -0.33 1.86 5.82
N GLY A 100 -0.77 0.68 5.36
CA GLY A 100 -1.43 -0.31 6.19
C GLY A 100 -0.54 -0.80 7.32
N ALA A 101 0.71 -1.21 7.03
CA ALA A 101 1.65 -1.66 8.05
C ALA A 101 1.98 -0.57 9.08
N SER A 102 2.29 0.65 8.60
CA SER A 102 2.60 1.81 9.45
C SER A 102 1.42 2.17 10.35
N GLY A 103 0.21 2.18 9.78
CA GLY A 103 -1.03 2.41 10.51
C GLY A 103 -1.26 1.40 11.62
N LEU A 104 -1.11 0.10 11.33
CA LEU A 104 -1.27 -0.96 12.33
C LEU A 104 -0.24 -0.86 13.45
N VAL A 105 1.02 -0.55 13.14
CA VAL A 105 2.10 -0.42 14.14
C VAL A 105 1.91 0.82 15.02
N ILE A 106 1.61 1.97 14.42
CA ILE A 106 1.53 3.25 15.13
C ILE A 106 0.26 3.30 16.00
N PHE A 107 -0.90 2.90 15.47
CA PHE A 107 -2.15 2.89 16.24
C PHE A 107 -2.24 1.77 17.29
N ARG A 108 -1.34 0.78 17.27
CA ARG A 108 -1.23 -0.22 18.34
C ARG A 108 -0.39 0.28 19.52
N ARG A 109 0.51 1.23 19.29
CA ARG A 109 1.46 1.75 20.30
C ARG A 109 1.03 3.08 20.93
N GLY A 110 0.15 3.83 20.28
CA GLY A 110 -0.53 5.00 20.86
C GLY A 110 -1.84 4.57 21.49
#